data_AF-A0A1F0XWF1-F1
#
_entry.id   AF-A0A1F0XWF1-F1
#
_cell.length_a   1.000
_cell.length_b   1.000
_cell.length_c   1.000
_cell.angle_alpha   90.00
_cell.angle_beta   90.00
_cell.angle_gamma   90.00
#
_symmetry.space_group_name_H-M   'P 1'
#
loop_
_entity.id
_entity.type
_entity.pdbx_description
1 polymer ?
#
loop_
_entity_poly.entity_id
_entity_poly.type
_entity_poly.pdbx_seq_one_letter_code
_entity_poly.pdbx_strand_id
1 'polypeptide(L)'
;MSAVESSPPSAPNTTHPTKPATPTLVSVAGWVLLVIAVGWLALIAYTGVSYATTHLSHFSTWRAQSLVDAQAYYPVLFLMVSAFGNVTLHGFCTVAYLRGYRWAALVLSVALALGVLASLLIMLTVAALLGTLNGAPSQDVELLLSSASPLYTPVYIAGPYMLVCVVALALVWSRQSRSYMEARRDWRVRRSEDYLI
;
A
#
# COMPACT_ATOMS: atom_id res chain seq x y z
N MET A 1 -79.87 0.42 -16.16
CA MET A 1 -78.49 0.58 -15.66
C MET A 1 -78.14 -0.63 -14.82
N SER A 2 -77.39 -1.57 -15.40
CA SER A 2 -76.74 -2.68 -14.68
C SER A 2 -75.29 -2.72 -15.15
N ALA A 3 -74.38 -2.81 -14.19
CA ALA A 3 -72.96 -2.52 -14.32
C ALA A 3 -72.23 -3.50 -15.25
N VAL A 4 -71.39 -2.95 -16.12
CA VAL A 4 -70.37 -3.68 -16.86
C VAL A 4 -69.24 -4.00 -15.89
N GLU A 5 -69.01 -5.28 -15.65
CA GLU A 5 -67.91 -5.78 -14.82
C GLU A 5 -66.62 -5.72 -15.64
N SER A 6 -65.69 -4.86 -15.22
CA SER A 6 -64.40 -4.65 -15.87
C SER A 6 -63.39 -5.71 -15.46
N SER A 7 -62.87 -6.44 -16.44
CA SER A 7 -61.75 -7.38 -16.28
C SER A 7 -60.53 -6.72 -15.60
N PRO A 8 -59.80 -7.43 -14.73
CA PRO A 8 -58.61 -6.88 -14.07
C PRO A 8 -57.48 -6.63 -15.10
N PRO A 9 -56.66 -5.58 -14.92
CA PRO A 9 -55.54 -5.31 -15.81
C PRO A 9 -54.47 -6.38 -15.64
N SER A 10 -54.10 -7.02 -16.74
CA SER A 10 -52.97 -7.94 -16.85
C SER A 10 -51.70 -7.29 -16.27
N ALA A 11 -51.21 -7.84 -15.16
CA ALA A 11 -49.94 -7.42 -14.58
C ALA A 11 -48.80 -7.66 -15.60
N PRO A 12 -47.95 -6.66 -15.88
CA PRO A 12 -46.81 -6.88 -16.75
C PRO A 12 -45.83 -7.81 -16.02
N ASN A 13 -45.48 -8.92 -16.67
CA ASN A 13 -44.37 -9.79 -16.27
C ASN A 13 -43.09 -8.96 -16.22
N THR A 14 -42.76 -8.39 -15.06
CA THR A 14 -41.45 -7.82 -14.76
C THR A 14 -40.51 -8.98 -14.44
N THR A 15 -40.12 -9.73 -15.46
CA THR A 15 -38.83 -10.43 -15.39
C THR A 15 -37.75 -9.37 -15.29
N HIS A 16 -37.40 -8.98 -14.06
CA HIS A 16 -36.16 -8.26 -13.81
C HIS A 16 -35.06 -9.10 -14.46
N PRO A 17 -34.32 -8.57 -15.45
CA PRO A 17 -33.10 -9.23 -15.87
C PRO A 17 -32.20 -9.24 -14.63
N THR A 18 -32.06 -10.40 -14.00
CA THR A 18 -31.02 -10.64 -13.00
C THR A 18 -29.72 -10.24 -13.67
N LYS A 19 -29.18 -9.09 -13.25
CA LYS A 19 -27.90 -8.58 -13.69
C LYS A 19 -26.94 -9.78 -13.64
N PRO A 20 -26.35 -10.20 -14.77
CA PRO A 20 -25.44 -11.34 -14.76
C PRO A 20 -24.40 -11.08 -13.68
N ALA A 21 -24.15 -12.09 -12.83
CA ALA A 21 -23.17 -12.00 -11.76
C ALA A 21 -21.89 -11.46 -12.39
N THR A 22 -21.54 -10.22 -12.04
CA THR A 22 -20.33 -9.58 -12.57
C THR A 22 -19.19 -10.50 -12.22
N PRO A 23 -18.44 -11.04 -13.20
CA PRO A 23 -17.35 -11.94 -12.93
C PRO A 23 -16.44 -11.24 -11.92
N THR A 24 -16.07 -11.95 -10.86
CA THR A 24 -15.11 -11.46 -9.86
C THR A 24 -13.75 -11.36 -10.55
N LEU A 25 -13.57 -10.28 -11.32
CA LEU A 25 -12.30 -9.94 -11.92
C LEU A 25 -11.34 -9.71 -10.76
N VAL A 26 -10.46 -10.69 -10.56
CA VAL A 26 -9.43 -10.67 -9.55
C VAL A 26 -8.59 -9.41 -9.77
N SER A 27 -8.69 -8.44 -8.87
CA SER A 27 -7.95 -7.20 -8.99
C SER A 27 -6.49 -7.46 -8.61
N VAL A 28 -5.62 -7.64 -9.60
CA VAL A 28 -4.16 -7.78 -9.39
C VAL A 28 -3.62 -6.62 -8.55
N ALA A 29 -4.08 -5.39 -8.81
CA ALA A 29 -3.75 -4.21 -8.01
C ALA A 29 -4.12 -4.39 -6.52
N GLY A 30 -5.31 -4.92 -6.24
CA GLY A 30 -5.77 -5.21 -4.88
C GLY A 30 -4.88 -6.22 -4.14
N TRP A 31 -4.44 -7.28 -4.84
CA TRP A 31 -3.53 -8.27 -4.26
C TRP A 31 -2.15 -7.69 -3.96
N VAL A 32 -1.59 -6.91 -4.89
CA VAL A 32 -0.29 -6.26 -4.67
C VAL A 32 -0.37 -5.28 -3.49
N LEU A 33 -1.46 -4.52 -3.37
CA LEU A 33 -1.69 -3.63 -2.23
C LEU A 33 -1.88 -4.39 -0.91
N LEU A 34 -2.52 -5.57 -0.95
CA LEU A 34 -2.66 -6.44 0.21
C LEU A 34 -1.29 -6.98 0.66
N VAL A 35 -0.42 -7.37 -0.28
CA VAL A 35 0.95 -7.80 0.02
C VAL A 35 1.73 -6.70 0.73
N ILE A 36 1.54 -5.42 0.36
CA ILE A 36 2.14 -4.29 1.07
C ILE A 36 1.69 -4.25 2.54
N ALA A 37 0.38 -4.35 2.78
CA ALA A 37 -0.14 -4.34 4.15
C ALA A 37 0.36 -5.54 4.98
N VAL A 38 0.41 -6.73 4.39
CA VAL A 38 0.96 -7.94 5.02
C VAL A 38 2.45 -7.80 5.31
N GLY A 39 3.22 -7.21 4.38
CA GLY A 39 4.64 -6.94 4.58
C GLY A 39 4.90 -6.02 5.79
N TRP A 40 4.11 -4.96 5.92
CA TRP A 40 4.18 -4.09 7.10
C TRP A 40 3.78 -4.81 8.40
N LEU A 41 2.75 -5.66 8.38
CA LEU A 41 2.39 -6.50 9.54
C LEU A 41 3.51 -7.47 9.94
N ALA A 42 4.15 -8.11 8.96
CA ALA A 42 5.28 -9.00 9.19
C ALA A 42 6.47 -8.24 9.78
N LEU A 43 6.72 -7.00 9.33
CA LEU A 43 7.75 -6.15 9.90
C LEU A 43 7.44 -5.79 11.36
N ILE A 44 6.21 -5.40 11.68
CA ILE A 44 5.78 -5.13 13.07
C ILE A 44 6.00 -6.38 13.94
N ALA A 45 5.60 -7.55 13.47
CA ALA A 45 5.76 -8.80 14.22
C ALA A 45 7.25 -9.14 14.43
N TYR A 46 8.06 -9.05 13.37
CA TYR A 46 9.49 -9.31 13.43
C TYR A 46 10.21 -8.35 14.39
N THR A 47 9.98 -7.04 14.25
CA THR A 47 10.59 -6.03 15.12
C THR A 47 10.10 -6.20 16.55
N GLY A 48 8.82 -6.52 16.76
CA GLY A 48 8.24 -6.72 18.08
C GLY A 48 8.84 -7.95 18.79
N VAL A 49 8.93 -9.08 18.11
CA VAL A 49 9.52 -10.32 18.64
C VAL A 49 11.02 -10.17 18.87
N SER A 50 11.75 -9.59 17.91
CA SER A 50 13.19 -9.34 18.06
C SER A 50 13.43 -8.49 19.29
N TYR A 51 12.70 -7.39 19.41
CA TYR A 51 12.89 -6.45 20.50
C TYR A 51 12.47 -7.03 21.85
N ALA A 52 11.36 -7.79 21.90
CA ALA A 52 10.98 -8.56 23.07
C ALA A 52 12.12 -9.52 23.47
N THR A 53 12.61 -10.35 22.56
CA THR A 53 13.57 -11.41 22.89
C THR A 53 14.98 -10.88 23.20
N THR A 54 15.44 -9.79 22.58
CA THR A 54 16.81 -9.27 22.76
C THR A 54 16.91 -8.10 23.73
N HIS A 55 15.83 -7.36 23.98
CA HIS A 55 15.86 -6.15 24.81
C HIS A 55 14.92 -6.19 26.02
N LEU A 56 14.11 -7.24 26.27
CA LEU A 56 13.19 -7.33 27.44
C LEU A 56 13.89 -7.12 28.79
N SER A 57 15.17 -7.49 28.92
CA SER A 57 15.96 -7.23 30.13
C SER A 57 16.27 -5.73 30.36
N HIS A 58 16.18 -4.90 29.30
CA HIS A 58 16.36 -3.44 29.30
C HIS A 58 15.05 -2.64 29.21
N PHE A 59 13.91 -3.30 28.94
CA PHE A 59 12.57 -2.68 28.79
C PHE A 59 11.97 -2.07 30.06
N SER A 60 12.70 -2.14 31.17
CA SER A 60 12.41 -1.31 32.32
C SER A 60 12.87 0.12 31.99
N THR A 61 11.95 0.97 31.55
CA THR A 61 12.16 2.44 31.58
C THR A 61 12.51 2.93 32.98
N TRP A 62 12.23 2.13 34.02
CA TRP A 62 12.69 2.31 35.40
C TRP A 62 14.19 2.05 35.62
N ARG A 63 14.89 1.41 34.67
CA ARG A 63 16.34 1.11 34.72
C ARG A 63 17.17 1.84 33.67
N ALA A 64 16.57 2.66 32.81
CA ALA A 64 17.35 3.53 31.92
C ALA A 64 18.12 4.54 32.77
N GLN A 65 19.42 4.30 32.97
CA GLN A 65 20.26 5.10 33.85
C GLN A 65 20.66 6.44 33.21
N SER A 66 20.40 6.65 31.91
CA SER A 66 20.72 7.88 31.20
C SER A 66 19.75 8.22 30.05
N LEU A 67 19.66 9.51 29.70
CA LEU A 67 18.97 10.03 28.51
C LEU A 67 19.54 9.45 27.19
N VAL A 68 20.80 9.01 27.20
CA VAL A 68 21.49 8.43 26.04
C VAL A 68 20.95 7.03 25.72
N ASP A 69 20.65 6.24 26.75
CA ASP A 69 20.04 4.90 26.56
C ASP A 69 18.62 5.01 25.99
N ALA A 70 17.86 6.01 26.42
CA ALA A 70 16.52 6.27 25.89
C ALA A 70 16.54 6.68 24.40
N GLN A 71 17.58 7.40 23.96
CA GLN A 71 17.71 7.87 22.57
C GLN A 71 17.91 6.73 21.57
N ALA A 72 18.54 5.63 21.98
CA ALA A 72 18.72 4.45 21.14
C ALA A 72 17.39 3.79 20.72
N TYR A 73 16.29 4.08 21.44
CA TYR A 73 15.00 3.42 21.25
C TYR A 73 13.99 4.21 20.42
N TYR A 74 14.15 5.54 20.31
CA TYR A 74 13.25 6.39 19.52
C TYR A 74 13.14 5.97 18.04
N PRO A 75 14.22 5.58 17.33
CA PRO A 75 14.12 5.13 15.94
C PRO A 75 13.23 3.89 15.79
N VAL A 76 13.31 2.95 16.73
CA VAL A 76 12.54 1.70 16.71
C VAL A 76 11.06 1.98 17.02
N LEU A 77 10.77 2.81 18.02
CA LEU A 77 9.40 3.24 18.33
C LEU A 77 8.77 4.00 17.16
N PHE A 78 9.52 4.90 16.54
CA PHE A 78 9.08 5.63 15.36
C PHE A 78 8.80 4.69 14.18
N LEU A 79 9.66 3.71 13.94
CA LEU A 79 9.44 2.67 12.92
C LEU A 79 8.18 1.85 13.22
N MET A 80 7.94 1.48 14.47
CA MET A 80 6.74 0.74 14.85
C MET A 80 5.46 1.55 14.64
N VAL A 81 5.44 2.79 15.14
CA VAL A 81 4.27 3.69 14.98
C VAL A 81 4.00 3.96 13.50
N SER A 82 5.04 4.22 12.71
CA SER A 82 4.90 4.44 11.27
C SER A 82 4.47 3.17 10.52
N ALA A 83 4.95 1.98 10.91
CA ALA A 83 4.50 0.72 10.34
C ALA A 83 3.01 0.47 10.62
N PHE A 84 2.54 0.70 11.85
CA PHE A 84 1.12 0.60 12.20
C PHE A 84 0.25 1.58 11.38
N GLY A 85 0.73 2.83 11.23
CA GLY A 85 0.10 3.83 10.38
C GLY A 85 -0.01 3.35 8.93
N ASN A 86 1.05 2.77 8.39
CA ASN A 86 1.07 2.22 7.03
C ASN A 86 0.13 1.04 6.85
N VAL A 87 0.07 0.09 7.80
CA VAL A 87 -0.91 -1.02 7.76
C VAL A 87 -2.33 -0.48 7.69
N THR A 88 -2.65 0.48 8.55
CA THR A 88 -3.99 1.06 8.63
C THR A 88 -4.34 1.81 7.35
N LEU A 89 -3.43 2.65 6.86
CA LEU A 89 -3.59 3.43 5.64
C LEU A 89 -3.77 2.52 4.41
N HIS A 90 -2.83 1.60 4.18
CA HIS A 90 -2.89 0.70 3.04
C HIS A 90 -4.09 -0.25 3.13
N GLY A 91 -4.39 -0.80 4.31
CA GLY A 91 -5.56 -1.67 4.49
C GLY A 91 -6.88 -0.95 4.19
N PHE A 92 -7.11 0.19 4.83
CA PHE A 92 -8.34 0.98 4.64
C PHE A 92 -8.49 1.48 3.19
N CYS A 93 -7.43 2.09 2.63
CA CYS A 93 -7.49 2.62 1.28
C CYS A 93 -7.60 1.52 0.22
N THR A 94 -7.03 0.32 0.45
CA THR A 94 -7.21 -0.82 -0.46
C THR A 94 -8.65 -1.28 -0.49
N VAL A 95 -9.30 -1.43 0.67
CA VAL A 95 -10.73 -1.78 0.74
C VAL A 95 -11.59 -0.71 0.04
N ALA A 96 -11.31 0.57 0.30
CA ALA A 96 -12.02 1.66 -0.36
C ALA A 96 -11.80 1.66 -1.89
N TYR A 97 -10.57 1.43 -2.34
CA TYR A 97 -10.23 1.32 -3.77
C TYR A 97 -10.96 0.15 -4.45
N LEU A 98 -11.05 -1.01 -3.79
CA LEU A 98 -11.78 -2.17 -4.29
C LEU A 98 -13.28 -1.92 -4.36
N ARG A 99 -13.84 -1.14 -3.44
CA ARG A 99 -15.24 -0.68 -3.46
C ARG A 99 -15.52 0.39 -4.54
N GLY A 100 -14.50 0.86 -5.26
CA GLY A 100 -14.66 1.81 -6.36
C GLY A 100 -14.56 3.29 -5.96
N TYR A 101 -14.13 3.60 -4.73
CA TYR A 101 -13.93 4.98 -4.30
C TYR A 101 -12.72 5.62 -5.02
N ARG A 102 -12.98 6.67 -5.82
CA ARG A 102 -11.94 7.35 -6.62
C ARG A 102 -10.86 8.04 -5.76
N TRP A 103 -11.25 8.64 -4.64
CA TRP A 103 -10.31 9.31 -3.72
C TRP A 103 -9.28 8.33 -3.14
N ALA A 104 -9.66 7.06 -2.93
CA ALA A 104 -8.76 6.04 -2.39
C ALA A 104 -7.60 5.75 -3.34
N ALA A 105 -7.82 5.81 -4.66
CA ALA A 105 -6.75 5.67 -5.64
C ALA A 105 -5.73 6.81 -5.56
N LEU A 106 -6.17 8.04 -5.32
CA LEU A 106 -5.28 9.19 -5.15
C LEU A 106 -4.45 9.04 -3.87
N VAL A 107 -5.10 8.72 -2.75
CA VAL A 107 -4.41 8.53 -1.46
C VAL A 107 -3.39 7.40 -1.56
N LEU A 108 -3.75 6.26 -2.17
CA LEU A 108 -2.81 5.17 -2.42
C LEU A 108 -1.65 5.59 -3.32
N SER A 109 -1.91 6.36 -4.38
CA SER A 109 -0.85 6.80 -5.29
C SER A 109 0.17 7.70 -4.58
N VAL A 110 -0.31 8.63 -3.74
CA VAL A 110 0.55 9.50 -2.92
C VAL A 110 1.33 8.67 -1.89
N ALA A 111 0.66 7.77 -1.18
CA ALA A 111 1.30 6.89 -0.20
C ALA A 111 2.40 6.01 -0.82
N LEU A 112 2.12 5.42 -1.99
CA LEU A 112 3.08 4.62 -2.74
C LEU A 112 4.26 5.45 -3.23
N ALA A 113 4.02 6.66 -3.73
CA ALA A 113 5.09 7.57 -4.16
C ALA A 113 5.98 7.99 -2.98
N LEU A 114 5.39 8.28 -1.82
CA LEU A 114 6.15 8.54 -0.59
C LEU A 114 6.93 7.31 -0.12
N GLY A 115 6.36 6.11 -0.27
CA GLY A 115 7.04 4.85 0.01
C GLY A 115 8.25 4.61 -0.88
N VAL A 116 8.13 4.90 -2.19
CA VAL A 116 9.26 4.85 -3.13
C VAL A 116 10.33 5.87 -2.73
N LEU A 117 9.95 7.12 -2.45
CA LEU A 117 10.88 8.18 -2.07
C LEU A 117 11.62 7.84 -0.76
N ALA A 118 10.91 7.36 0.26
CA ALA A 118 11.50 6.93 1.52
C ALA A 118 12.50 5.77 1.30
N SER A 119 12.15 4.80 0.46
CA SER A 119 13.05 3.68 0.12
C SER A 119 14.29 4.15 -0.63
N LEU A 120 14.14 5.10 -1.55
CA LEU A 120 15.27 5.71 -2.25
C LEU A 120 16.19 6.46 -1.30
N LEU A 121 15.65 7.19 -0.34
CA LEU A 121 16.46 7.87 0.69
C LEU A 121 17.24 6.86 1.55
N ILE A 122 16.62 5.73 1.94
CA ILE A 122 17.31 4.64 2.65
C ILE A 122 18.42 4.03 1.78
N MET A 123 18.15 3.75 0.51
CA MET A 123 19.16 3.19 -0.38
C MET A 123 20.29 4.21 -0.67
N LEU A 124 19.98 5.50 -0.68
CA LEU A 124 20.98 6.56 -0.82
C LEU A 124 21.87 6.67 0.42
N THR A 125 21.32 6.54 1.63
CA THR A 125 22.13 6.51 2.85
C THR A 125 23.02 5.27 2.91
N VAL A 126 22.50 4.10 2.52
CA VAL A 126 23.31 2.87 2.35
C VAL A 126 24.45 3.11 1.36
N ALA A 127 24.17 3.69 0.19
CA ALA A 127 25.17 3.97 -0.83
C ALA A 127 26.23 4.98 -0.33
N ALA A 128 25.81 6.02 0.39
CA ALA A 128 26.73 6.99 0.99
C ALA A 128 27.65 6.32 2.02
N LEU A 129 27.10 5.46 2.89
CA LEU A 129 27.88 4.69 3.86
C LEU A 129 28.87 3.74 3.18
N LEU A 130 28.46 3.03 2.14
CA LEU A 130 29.37 2.21 1.33
C LEU A 130 30.46 3.06 0.65
N GLY A 131 30.14 4.28 0.22
CA GLY A 131 31.11 5.23 -0.33
C GLY A 131 32.21 5.62 0.65
N THR A 132 31.91 5.66 1.96
CA THR A 132 32.93 5.93 3.00
C THR A 132 33.92 4.79 3.20
N LEU A 133 33.64 3.59 2.66
CA LEU A 133 34.55 2.45 2.75
C LEU A 133 35.71 2.53 1.76
N ASN A 134 35.72 3.51 0.87
CA ASN A 134 36.82 3.70 -0.05
C ASN A 134 38.09 4.10 0.72
N GLY A 135 39.06 3.18 0.83
CA GLY A 135 40.27 3.35 1.63
C GLY A 135 40.13 2.94 3.10
N ALA A 136 39.01 2.32 3.50
CA ALA A 136 38.81 1.82 4.85
C ALA A 136 39.57 0.50 5.13
N PRO A 137 39.86 0.18 6.41
CA PRO A 137 40.44 -1.11 6.80
C PRO A 137 39.60 -2.29 6.30
N SER A 138 40.25 -3.38 5.87
CA SER A 138 39.55 -4.56 5.30
C SER A 138 38.55 -5.20 6.28
N GLN A 139 38.81 -5.12 7.59
CA GLN A 139 37.92 -5.62 8.63
C GLN A 139 36.57 -4.89 8.66
N ASP A 140 36.57 -3.58 8.44
CA ASP A 140 35.33 -2.77 8.41
C ASP A 140 34.53 -3.09 7.14
N VAL A 141 35.21 -3.32 6.02
CA VAL A 141 34.60 -3.72 4.75
C VAL A 141 33.97 -5.11 4.85
N GLU A 142 34.67 -6.08 5.44
CA GLU A 142 34.17 -7.44 5.65
C GLU A 142 32.95 -7.46 6.57
N LEU A 143 32.96 -6.68 7.66
CA LEU A 143 31.81 -6.57 8.56
C LEU A 143 30.58 -5.99 7.86
N LEU A 144 30.77 -4.94 7.04
CA LEU A 144 29.68 -4.26 6.32
C LEU A 144 29.08 -5.09 5.18
N LEU A 145 29.87 -5.96 4.55
CA LEU A 145 29.39 -6.89 3.51
C LEU A 145 28.81 -8.19 4.10
N SER A 146 29.04 -8.47 5.38
CA SER A 146 28.52 -9.66 6.04
C SER A 146 27.00 -9.61 6.26
N SER A 147 26.40 -10.77 6.50
CA SER A 147 24.99 -10.88 6.93
C SER A 147 24.73 -10.32 8.34
N ALA A 148 25.79 -10.07 9.12
CA ALA A 148 25.68 -9.40 10.42
C ALA A 148 25.71 -7.87 10.29
N SER A 149 25.82 -7.33 9.07
CA SER A 149 25.95 -5.89 8.87
C SER A 149 24.68 -5.15 9.30
N PRO A 150 24.83 -3.94 9.87
CA PRO A 150 23.68 -3.09 10.16
C PRO A 150 22.96 -2.61 8.87
N LEU A 151 23.60 -2.77 7.70
CA LEU A 151 23.03 -2.43 6.39
C LEU A 151 22.21 -3.56 5.76
N TYR A 152 22.40 -4.81 6.20
CA TYR A 152 21.71 -5.97 5.64
C TYR A 152 20.19 -5.79 5.69
N THR A 153 19.66 -5.49 6.87
CA THR A 153 18.21 -5.31 7.09
C THR A 153 17.61 -4.14 6.29
N PRO A 154 18.18 -2.92 6.29
CA PRO A 154 17.74 -1.83 5.42
C PRO A 154 17.68 -2.19 3.94
N VAL A 155 18.71 -2.85 3.40
CA VAL A 155 18.78 -3.21 1.97
C VAL A 155 17.74 -4.27 1.60
N TYR A 156 17.62 -5.32 2.41
CA TYR A 156 16.69 -6.43 2.16
C TYR A 156 15.23 -6.02 2.33
N ILE A 157 14.93 -4.96 3.07
CA ILE A 157 13.56 -4.45 3.24
C ILE A 157 13.27 -3.35 2.22
N ALA A 158 14.12 -2.32 2.12
CA ALA A 158 13.84 -1.14 1.30
C ALA A 158 13.82 -1.46 -0.21
N GLY A 159 14.73 -2.32 -0.68
CA GLY A 159 14.79 -2.69 -2.10
C GLY A 159 13.51 -3.38 -2.59
N PRO A 160 13.10 -4.51 -1.99
CA PRO A 160 11.85 -5.18 -2.35
C PRO A 160 10.61 -4.30 -2.12
N TYR A 161 10.57 -3.54 -1.02
CA TYR A 161 9.46 -2.64 -0.75
C TYR A 161 9.29 -1.57 -1.84
N MET A 162 10.39 -0.96 -2.29
CA MET A 162 10.41 -0.02 -3.41
C MET A 162 9.82 -0.65 -4.67
N LEU A 163 10.27 -1.87 -5.03
CA LEU A 163 9.79 -2.58 -6.21
C LEU A 163 8.28 -2.80 -6.16
N VAL A 164 7.77 -3.30 -5.03
CA VAL A 164 6.33 -3.55 -4.85
C VAL A 164 5.55 -2.23 -4.91
N CYS A 165 6.08 -1.15 -4.35
CA CYS A 165 5.44 0.17 -4.43
C CYS A 165 5.34 0.68 -5.87
N VAL A 166 6.40 0.55 -6.66
CA VAL A 166 6.42 0.95 -8.08
C VAL A 166 5.40 0.13 -8.89
N VAL A 167 5.37 -1.19 -8.69
CA VAL A 167 4.40 -2.07 -9.37
C VAL A 167 2.97 -1.70 -8.98
N ALA A 168 2.69 -1.52 -7.69
CA ALA A 168 1.38 -1.11 -7.21
C ALA A 168 0.94 0.23 -7.82
N LEU A 169 1.86 1.21 -7.87
CA LEU A 169 1.60 2.54 -8.41
C LEU A 169 1.25 2.45 -9.91
N ALA A 170 2.02 1.69 -10.68
CA ALA A 170 1.76 1.47 -12.10
C ALA A 170 0.39 0.82 -12.34
N LEU A 171 0.00 -0.16 -11.51
CA LEU A 171 -1.29 -0.83 -11.61
C LEU A 171 -2.46 0.10 -11.27
N VAL A 172 -2.34 0.88 -10.19
CA VAL A 172 -3.36 1.87 -9.79
C VAL A 172 -3.54 2.89 -10.90
N TRP A 173 -2.44 3.41 -11.45
CA TRP A 173 -2.47 4.39 -12.54
C TRP A 173 -3.05 3.83 -13.84
N SER A 174 -2.69 2.59 -14.21
CA SER A 174 -3.22 1.91 -15.39
C SER A 174 -4.75 1.76 -15.33
N ARG A 175 -5.31 1.47 -14.15
CA ARG A 175 -6.76 1.41 -13.98
C ARG A 175 -7.41 2.79 -14.09
N GLN A 176 -6.81 3.81 -13.49
CA GLN A 176 -7.33 5.19 -13.57
C GLN A 176 -7.32 5.72 -15.00
N SER A 177 -6.22 5.50 -15.74
CA SER A 177 -6.11 5.96 -17.13
C SER A 177 -7.14 5.30 -18.05
N ARG A 178 -7.40 3.99 -17.88
CA ARG A 178 -8.48 3.30 -18.62
C ARG A 178 -9.85 3.90 -18.32
N SER A 179 -10.18 4.11 -17.05
CA SER A 179 -11.47 4.69 -16.67
C SER A 179 -11.66 6.12 -17.21
N TYR A 180 -10.58 6.91 -17.26
CA TYR A 180 -10.60 8.24 -17.86
C TYR A 180 -10.80 8.17 -19.38
N MET A 181 -10.13 7.25 -20.06
CA MET A 181 -10.25 7.08 -21.52
C MET A 181 -11.65 6.59 -21.92
N GLU A 182 -12.27 5.72 -21.13
CA GLU A 182 -13.66 5.28 -21.29
C GLU A 182 -14.62 6.46 -21.14
N ALA A 183 -14.52 7.22 -20.04
CA ALA A 183 -15.36 8.40 -19.82
C ALA A 183 -15.21 9.46 -20.93
N ARG A 184 -13.98 9.65 -21.43
CA ARG A 184 -13.69 10.56 -22.55
C ARG A 184 -14.28 10.05 -23.86
N ARG A 185 -14.26 8.74 -24.10
CA ARG A 185 -14.90 8.12 -25.27
C ARG A 185 -16.41 8.34 -25.22
N ASP A 186 -17.05 8.04 -24.09
CA ASP A 186 -18.50 8.20 -23.92
C ASP A 186 -18.95 9.65 -24.10
N TRP A 187 -18.18 10.61 -23.55
CA TRP A 187 -18.45 12.03 -23.74
C TRP A 187 -18.39 12.44 -25.22
N ARG A 188 -17.42 11.93 -25.99
CA ARG A 188 -17.33 12.21 -27.43
C ARG A 188 -18.51 11.64 -28.21
N VAL A 189 -18.96 10.43 -27.86
CA VAL A 189 -20.11 9.77 -28.52
C VAL A 189 -21.40 10.56 -28.28
N ARG A 190 -21.71 10.88 -27.02
CA ARG A 190 -22.91 11.70 -26.69
C ARG A 190 -22.88 13.04 -27.41
N ARG A 191 -21.70 13.69 -27.41
CA ARG A 191 -21.53 14.97 -28.09
C ARG A 191 -21.73 14.85 -29.61
N SER A 192 -21.33 13.74 -30.23
CA SER A 192 -21.61 13.53 -31.67
C SER A 192 -23.09 13.25 -31.95
N GLU A 193 -23.80 12.58 -31.04
CA GLU A 193 -25.25 12.35 -31.14
C GLU A 193 -26.01 13.69 -31.03
N ASP A 194 -25.59 14.58 -30.14
CA ASP A 194 -26.20 15.92 -29.96
C ASP A 194 -26.06 16.83 -31.20
N TYR A 195 -25.07 16.58 -32.08
CA TYR A 195 -24.89 17.33 -33.33
C TYR A 195 -25.61 16.72 -34.54
N LEU A 196 -26.20 15.54 -34.39
CA LEU A 196 -26.94 14.82 -35.44
C LEU A 196 -28.47 14.96 -35.31
N ILE A 197 -28.93 15.79 -34.37
CA ILE A 197 -30.33 16.18 -34.15
C ILE A 197 -30.47 17.66 -34.50
#